data_AF-A0A3C0G5K4-F1
#
_entry.id   AF-A0A3C0G5K4-F1
#
_cell.length_a   1.000
_cell.length_b   1.000
_cell.length_c   1.000
_cell.angle_alpha   90.00
_cell.angle_beta   90.00
_cell.angle_gamma   90.00
#
_symmetry.space_group_name_H-M   'P 1'
#
loop_
_entity.id
_entity.type
_entity.pdbx_description
1 polymer ?
#
loop_
_entity_poly.entity_id
_entity_poly.type
_entity_poly.pdbx_seq_one_letter_code
_entity_poly.pdbx_strand_id
1 'polypeptide(L)' 'ASITAEIERYMANPGQALSYKIGQLKILELRAKAEANLGKDFDIKVFHEKVLEVGCVPLALLEEKIMNWISANTKA' A
#
# COMPACT_ATOMS: atom_id res chain seq x y z
N ALA A 1 -9.69 6.36 23.55
CA ALA A 1 -9.36 5.25 24.45
C ALA A 1 -8.30 5.72 25.45
N SER A 2 -8.27 5.16 26.67
CA SER A 2 -7.17 5.40 27.61
C SER A 2 -5.89 4.73 27.10
N ILE A 3 -4.71 5.26 27.45
CA ILE A 3 -3.41 4.67 27.10
C ILE A 3 -3.32 3.21 27.57
N THR A 4 -3.80 2.92 28.79
CA THR A 4 -3.81 1.56 29.35
C THR A 4 -4.58 0.58 28.46
N ALA A 5 -5.75 0.99 27.96
CA ALA A 5 -6.59 0.13 27.11
C ALA A 5 -5.92 -0.21 25.77
N GLU A 6 -5.15 0.72 25.18
CA GLU A 6 -4.39 0.42 23.96
C GLU A 6 -3.21 -0.51 24.23
N ILE A 7 -2.51 -0.34 25.36
CA ILE A 7 -1.40 -1.23 25.75
C ILE A 7 -1.92 -2.67 25.95
N GLU A 8 -3.01 -2.84 26.69
CA GLU A 8 -3.64 -4.16 26.90
C GLU A 8 -4.09 -4.78 25.58
N ARG A 9 -4.63 -3.97 24.66
CA ARG A 9 -5.01 -4.43 23.31
C ARG A 9 -3.80 -4.90 22.50
N TYR A 10 -2.66 -4.21 22.58
CA TYR A 10 -1.43 -4.64 21.90
C TYR A 10 -0.89 -5.96 22.46
N MET A 11 -1.01 -6.16 23.77
CA MET A 11 -0.64 -7.42 24.43
C MET A 11 -1.55 -8.57 24.00
N ALA A 12 -2.86 -8.33 23.92
CA ALA A 12 -3.84 -9.36 23.55
C ALA A 12 -3.84 -9.70 22.04
N ASN A 13 -3.47 -8.76 21.17
CA ASN A 13 -3.45 -8.94 19.72
C ASN A 13 -2.08 -8.55 19.13
N PRO A 14 -1.07 -9.42 19.28
CA PRO A 14 0.30 -9.11 18.89
C PRO A 14 0.41 -8.82 17.39
N GLY A 15 1.12 -7.74 17.05
CA GLY A 15 1.39 -7.34 15.66
C GLY A 15 0.26 -6.54 14.99
N GLN A 16 -0.97 -6.54 15.50
CA GLN A 16 -2.07 -5.80 14.87
C GLN A 16 -1.78 -4.30 14.78
N ALA A 17 -1.17 -3.71 15.81
CA ALA A 17 -0.83 -2.28 15.82
C ALA A 17 0.20 -1.89 14.76
N LEU A 18 1.00 -2.84 14.26
CA LEU A 18 1.98 -2.60 13.20
C LEU A 18 1.30 -2.40 11.85
N SER A 19 0.13 -3.03 11.64
CA SER A 19 -0.58 -3.03 10.35
C SER A 19 -0.84 -1.62 9.80
N TYR A 20 -1.15 -0.66 10.69
CA TYR A 20 -1.43 0.72 10.30
C TYR A 20 -0.25 1.36 9.57
N LYS A 21 0.94 1.31 10.18
CA LYS A 21 2.11 2.00 9.62
C LYS A 21 2.77 1.19 8.52
N ILE A 22 2.81 -0.13 8.65
CA ILE A 22 3.38 -1.01 7.62
C ILE A 22 2.55 -0.92 6.33
N GLY A 23 1.22 -0.94 6.42
CA GLY A 23 0.34 -0.77 5.26
C GLY A 23 0.52 0.60 4.60
N GLN A 24 0.55 1.67 5.40
CA GLN A 24 0.80 3.03 4.88
C GLN A 24 2.15 3.12 4.16
N LEU A 25 3.23 2.64 4.78
CA LEU A 25 4.58 2.69 4.21
C LEU A 25 4.66 1.94 2.89
N LYS A 26 4.03 0.77 2.80
CA LYS A 26 4.00 -0.01 1.54
C LYS A 26 3.25 0.72 0.43
N ILE A 27 2.10 1.33 0.72
CA ILE A 27 1.35 2.10 -0.29
C ILE A 27 2.17 3.32 -0.78
N LEU A 28 2.85 4.01 0.12
CA LEU A 28 3.74 5.13 -0.24
C LEU A 28 4.94 4.67 -1.09
N GLU A 29 5.55 3.53 -0.74
CA GLU A 29 6.63 2.91 -1.52
C GLU A 29 6.17 2.60 -2.95
N LEU A 30 5.00 1.97 -3.10
CA LEU A 30 4.44 1.63 -4.41
C LEU A 30 4.09 2.87 -5.24
N ARG A 31 3.59 3.93 -4.60
CA ARG A 31 3.35 5.21 -5.25
C ARG A 31 4.65 5.81 -5.78
N ALA A 32 5.71 5.84 -4.95
CA ALA A 32 7.01 6.37 -5.37
C ALA A 32 7.58 5.56 -6.55
N LYS A 33 7.42 4.22 -6.55
CA LYS A 33 7.79 3.37 -7.68
C LYS A 33 6.98 3.74 -8.94
N ALA A 34 5.68 3.94 -8.83
CA ALA A 34 4.84 4.32 -9.96
C ALA A 34 5.20 5.71 -10.54
N GLU A 35 5.41 6.70 -9.67
CA GLU A 35 5.85 8.05 -10.06
C GLU A 35 7.20 8.00 -10.80
N ALA A 36 8.16 7.21 -10.30
CA ALA A 36 9.48 7.08 -10.92
C ALA A 36 9.45 6.36 -12.28
N ASN A 37 8.65 5.30 -12.42
CA ASN A 37 8.64 4.47 -13.63
C ASN A 37 7.75 5.04 -14.74
N LEU A 38 6.60 5.64 -14.40
CA LEU A 38 5.66 6.18 -15.38
C LEU A 38 5.96 7.64 -15.75
N GLY A 39 6.67 8.37 -14.88
CA GLY A 39 7.11 9.74 -15.14
C GLY A 39 5.95 10.67 -15.50
N LYS A 40 5.97 11.22 -16.72
CA LYS A 40 4.91 12.13 -17.21
C LYS A 40 3.56 11.44 -17.45
N ASP A 41 3.57 10.13 -17.64
CA ASP A 41 2.36 9.33 -17.87
C ASP A 41 1.73 8.88 -16.53
N PHE A 42 2.31 9.25 -15.37
CA PHE A 42 1.71 8.98 -14.05
C PHE A 42 0.49 9.85 -13.77
N ASP A 43 -0.62 9.22 -13.41
CA ASP A 43 -1.81 9.87 -12.84
C ASP A 43 -2.16 9.26 -11.48
N ILE A 44 -2.23 10.12 -10.46
CA ILE A 44 -2.58 9.74 -9.09
C ILE A 44 -3.99 9.13 -8.97
N LYS A 45 -4.93 9.54 -9.84
CA LYS A 45 -6.29 8.99 -9.87
C LYS A 45 -6.27 7.54 -10.31
N VAL A 46 -5.50 7.24 -11.35
CA VAL A 46 -5.32 5.87 -11.87
C VAL A 46 -4.59 5.00 -10.83
N PHE A 47 -3.57 5.54 -10.15
CA PHE A 47 -2.91 4.83 -9.06
C PHE A 47 -3.90 4.44 -7.95
N HIS A 48 -4.73 5.38 -7.47
CA HIS A 48 -5.73 5.08 -6.46
C HIS A 48 -6.77 4.06 -6.93
N GLU A 49 -7.21 4.14 -8.18
CA GLU A 49 -8.11 3.14 -8.77
C GLU A 49 -7.47 1.74 -8.72
N LYS A 50 -6.22 1.60 -9.16
CA LYS A 50 -5.52 0.31 -9.19
C LYS A 50 -5.30 -0.29 -7.80
N VAL A 51 -5.03 0.55 -6.79
CA VAL A 51 -4.90 0.12 -5.39
C VAL A 51 -6.24 -0.36 -4.82
N LEU A 52 -7.36 0.33 -5.13
CA LEU A 52 -8.67 0.01 -4.56
C LEU A 52 -9.42 -1.11 -5.29
N GLU A 53 -9.16 -1.32 -6.58
CA GLU A 53 -9.85 -2.28 -7.45
C GLU A 53 -9.79 -3.74 -6.94
N VAL A 54 -8.76 -4.12 -6.18
CA VAL A 54 -8.63 -5.49 -5.61
C VAL A 54 -9.33 -5.69 -4.27
N GLY A 55 -9.82 -4.61 -3.65
CA GLY A 55 -10.30 -4.67 -2.27
C GLY A 55 -9.20 -5.02 -1.26
N CYS A 56 -9.58 -5.62 -0.13
CA CYS A 56 -8.65 -5.98 0.92
C CYS A 56 -7.87 -7.25 0.58
N VAL A 57 -6.64 -7.08 0.12
CA VAL A 57 -5.71 -8.18 -0.19
C VAL A 57 -4.42 -8.07 0.63
N PRO A 58 -3.64 -9.17 0.78
CA PRO A 58 -2.31 -9.11 1.36
C PRO A 58 -1.40 -8.12 0.63
N LEU A 59 -0.52 -7.44 1.36
CA LEU A 59 0.38 -6.42 0.79
C LEU A 59 1.28 -6.95 -0.34
N ALA A 60 1.68 -8.23 -0.28
CA ALA A 60 2.46 -8.86 -1.34
C ALA A 60 1.68 -8.95 -2.66
N LEU A 61 0.39 -9.28 -2.60
CA LEU A 61 -0.46 -9.37 -3.79
C LEU A 61 -0.79 -7.98 -4.35
N LEU A 62 -0.99 -6.99 -3.45
CA LEU A 62 -1.11 -5.59 -3.87
C LEU A 62 0.16 -5.11 -4.59
N GLU A 63 1.33 -5.41 -4.03
CA GLU A 63 2.62 -5.06 -4.65
C GLU A 63 2.78 -5.69 -6.03
N GLU A 64 2.52 -7.00 -6.16
CA GLU A 64 2.58 -7.70 -7.45
C GLU A 64 1.66 -7.04 -8.48
N LYS A 65 0.40 -6.76 -8.13
CA LYS A 65 -0.56 -6.13 -9.05
C LYS A 65 -0.09 -4.75 -9.50
N ILE A 66 0.36 -3.91 -8.56
CA ILE A 66 0.81 -2.54 -8.90
C ILE A 66 2.05 -2.59 -9.77
N MET A 67 3.01 -3.48 -9.47
CA MET A 67 4.20 -3.65 -10.30
C MET A 67 3.86 -4.14 -11.71
N ASN A 68 2.93 -5.10 -11.85
CA ASN A 68 2.45 -5.56 -13.16
C ASN A 68 1.80 -4.43 -13.97
N TRP A 69 1.00 -3.59 -13.31
CA TRP A 69 0.41 -2.40 -13.95
C TRP A 69 1.48 -1.39 -14.39
N ILE A 70 2.47 -1.10 -13.54
CA ILE A 70 3.59 -0.22 -13.89
C ILE A 70 4.33 -0.77 -15.12
N SER A 71 4.76 -2.03 -15.08
CA SER A 71 5.50 -2.67 -16.18
C SER A 71 4.73 -2.69 -17.50
N ALA A 72 3.41 -2.84 -17.47
CA ALA A 72 2.58 -2.80 -18.67
C ALA A 72 2.45 -1.38 -19.29
N ASN A 73 2.76 -0.32 -18.53
CA ASN A 73 2.59 1.08 -18.94
C ASN A 73 3.91 1.86 -19.07
N THR A 74 5.02 1.30 -18.59
CA THR A 74 6.35 1.85 -18.87
C THR A 74 6.73 1.54 -20.32
N LYS A 75 6.95 2.57 -21.14
CA LYS A 75 7.48 2.42 -22.50
C LYS A 75 8.96 2.02 -22.42
N ALA A 76 9.35 1.01 -23.21
CA ALA A 76 10.74 0.57 -23.36
C ALA A 76 11.65 1.69 -23.91
#